data_AF-A0AAN8C2Y4-F1
#
_entry.id   AF-A0AAN8C2Y4-F1
#
_cell.length_a   1.000
_cell.length_b   1.000
_cell.length_c   1.000
_cell.angle_alpha   90.00
_cell.angle_beta   90.00
_cell.angle_gamma   90.00
#
_symmetry.space_group_name_H-M   'P 1'
#
loop_
_entity.id
_entity.type
_entity.pdbx_description
1 polymer ?
#
loop_
_entity_poly.entity_id
_entity_poly.type
_entity_poly.pdbx_seq_one_letter_code
_entity_poly.pdbx_strand_id
1 'polypeptide(L)'
;MNLTTESAQLVKTLLDKQRHPVSPDSPPSEMKTITWVAIRDFTVEEGKRQIEEYIQTWELLPCWLHSLDFLCSTEKEHSTFHHYEARFSTTTWRKPIQGTASVYFVVYIPQVRPHTLPVEVHFAVESNRLMHTPRRTRFREGWLVDVIDSKTLLRNAVNL
;
A
#
# COMPACT_ATOMS: atom_id res chain seq x y z
N MET A 1 -12.81 -10.46 -11.10
CA MET A 1 -11.99 -9.87 -10.03
C MET A 1 -10.53 -10.16 -10.34
N ASN A 2 -9.80 -9.14 -10.77
CA ASN A 2 -8.36 -9.22 -11.03
C ASN A 2 -7.61 -8.87 -9.74
N LEU A 3 -7.54 -9.82 -8.79
CA LEU A 3 -6.89 -9.64 -7.48
C LEU A 3 -5.37 -9.36 -7.58
N THR A 4 -4.79 -9.38 -8.78
CA THR A 4 -3.37 -9.20 -9.04
C THR A 4 -3.01 -7.92 -9.81
N THR A 5 -3.96 -7.21 -10.44
CA THR A 5 -3.59 -6.18 -11.43
C THR A 5 -3.01 -4.92 -10.79
N GLU A 6 -3.56 -4.43 -9.68
CA GLU A 6 -3.12 -3.15 -9.10
C GLU A 6 -1.77 -3.30 -8.37
N SER A 7 -1.58 -4.38 -7.62
CA SER A 7 -0.29 -4.69 -7.01
C SER A 7 0.78 -5.04 -8.06
N ALA A 8 0.40 -5.68 -9.17
CA ALA A 8 1.31 -5.88 -10.30
C ALA A 8 1.65 -4.57 -11.03
N GLN A 9 0.73 -3.61 -11.10
CA GLN A 9 1.01 -2.27 -11.64
C GLN A 9 2.04 -1.54 -10.77
N LEU A 10 1.96 -1.65 -9.44
CA LEU A 10 3.00 -1.15 -8.55
C LEU A 10 4.37 -1.74 -8.89
N VAL A 11 4.45 -3.07 -9.06
CA VAL A 11 5.69 -3.73 -9.46
C VAL A 11 6.22 -3.18 -10.79
N LYS A 12 5.35 -3.02 -11.79
CA LYS A 12 5.72 -2.45 -13.08
C LYS A 12 6.28 -1.03 -12.93
N THR A 13 5.57 -0.16 -12.23
CA THR A 13 6.00 1.21 -11.96
C THR A 13 7.33 1.25 -11.20
N LEU A 14 7.59 0.31 -10.29
CA LEU A 14 8.86 0.25 -9.55
C LEU A 14 10.00 -0.13 -10.48
N LEU A 15 9.82 -1.17 -11.29
CA LEU A 15 10.81 -1.61 -12.27
C LEU A 15 11.15 -0.51 -13.29
N ASP A 16 10.14 0.25 -13.73
CA ASP A 16 10.34 1.37 -14.65
C ASP A 16 11.14 2.52 -13.99
N LYS A 17 10.88 2.82 -12.71
CA LYS A 17 11.66 3.81 -11.93
C LYS A 17 13.12 3.40 -11.74
N GLN A 18 13.40 2.10 -11.51
CA GLN A 18 14.78 1.62 -11.35
C GLN A 18 15.60 1.78 -12.65
N ARG A 19 14.95 1.78 -13.82
CA ARG A 19 15.60 2.02 -15.12
C ARG A 19 15.92 3.50 -15.38
N HIS A 20 15.22 4.43 -14.71
CA HIS A 20 15.41 5.88 -14.86
C HIS A 20 15.38 6.55 -13.47
N PRO A 21 16.51 6.58 -12.74
CA PRO A 21 16.57 7.21 -11.43
C PRO A 21 16.42 8.72 -11.57
N VAL A 22 15.21 9.24 -11.31
CA VAL A 22 14.98 10.67 -11.13
C VAL A 22 15.44 11.07 -9.73
N SER A 23 16.21 12.15 -9.64
CA SER A 23 16.75 12.71 -8.39
C SER A 23 15.63 13.01 -7.37
N PRO A 24 15.88 12.81 -6.06
CA PRO A 24 14.87 13.00 -5.03
C PRO A 24 14.71 14.48 -4.66
N ASP A 25 13.72 15.16 -5.23
CA ASP A 25 13.26 16.46 -4.74
C ASP A 25 12.26 16.25 -3.58
N SER A 26 12.75 16.34 -2.34
CA SER A 26 12.11 16.97 -1.16
C SER A 26 12.67 16.39 0.16
N PRO A 27 12.92 17.26 1.18
CA PRO A 27 13.41 16.82 2.47
C PRO A 27 12.33 16.04 3.25
N PRO A 28 12.73 15.04 4.06
CA PRO A 28 11.79 14.29 4.89
C PRO A 28 11.21 15.19 6.00
N SER A 29 9.89 15.34 5.99
CA SER A 29 9.14 15.91 7.12
C SER A 29 9.23 14.96 8.32
N GLU A 30 9.30 15.51 9.54
CA GLU A 30 9.29 14.81 10.84
C GLU A 30 8.00 14.01 11.05
N MET A 31 7.85 12.91 10.32
CA MET A 31 6.75 11.96 10.47
C MET A 31 7.20 10.82 11.39
N LYS A 32 6.26 10.26 12.18
CA LYS A 32 6.46 9.04 12.97
C LYS A 32 7.07 7.97 12.05
N THR A 33 8.35 7.69 12.27
CA THR A 33 9.17 6.92 11.33
C THR A 33 9.18 5.47 11.75
N ILE A 34 8.68 4.59 10.87
CA ILE A 34 8.88 3.16 11.02
C ILE A 34 10.20 2.78 10.36
N THR A 35 10.99 2.02 11.11
CA THR A 35 12.22 1.39 10.62
C THR A 35 11.85 0.00 10.12
N TRP A 36 11.78 -0.16 8.80
CA TRP A 36 11.49 -1.44 8.18
C TRP A 36 12.60 -2.46 8.47
N VAL A 37 12.22 -3.74 8.56
CA VAL A 37 13.11 -4.85 8.86
C VAL A 37 14.21 -4.99 7.81
N ALA A 38 15.39 -5.47 8.23
CA ALA A 38 16.48 -5.76 7.31
C ALA A 38 16.09 -6.88 6.33
N ILE A 39 16.62 -6.83 5.11
CA ILE A 39 16.35 -7.82 4.06
C ILE A 39 16.58 -9.26 4.54
N ARG A 40 17.67 -9.53 5.28
CA ARG A 40 17.97 -10.88 5.80
C ARG A 40 16.96 -11.39 6.82
N ASP A 41 16.30 -10.48 7.55
CA ASP A 41 15.43 -10.78 8.68
C ASP A 41 13.95 -10.72 8.26
N PHE A 42 13.67 -10.48 6.97
CA PHE A 42 12.32 -10.35 6.45
C PHE A 42 11.59 -11.69 6.37
N THR A 43 10.35 -11.69 6.85
CA THR A 43 9.34 -12.73 6.60
C THR A 43 8.03 -12.09 6.17
N VAL A 44 7.12 -12.88 5.59
CA VAL A 44 5.79 -12.38 5.19
C VAL A 44 5.02 -11.87 6.41
N GLU A 45 5.14 -12.56 7.54
CA GLU A 45 4.49 -12.21 8.80
C GLU A 45 5.08 -10.93 9.40
N GLU A 46 6.40 -10.75 9.33
CA GLU A 46 7.06 -9.52 9.78
C GLU A 46 6.69 -8.33 8.88
N GLY A 47 6.64 -8.54 7.57
CA GLY A 47 6.14 -7.55 6.62
C GLY A 47 4.71 -7.13 6.95
N LYS A 48 3.83 -8.11 7.20
CA LYS A 48 2.44 -7.86 7.62
C LYS A 48 2.40 -7.05 8.92
N ARG A 49 3.17 -7.43 9.93
CA ARG A 49 3.26 -6.76 11.23
C ARG A 49 3.70 -5.30 11.09
N GLN A 50 4.75 -5.01 10.33
CA GLN A 50 5.25 -3.66 10.14
C GLN A 50 4.33 -2.78 9.27
N ILE A 51 3.64 -3.37 8.28
CA ILE A 51 2.62 -2.65 7.50
C ILE A 51 1.45 -2.27 8.41
N GLU A 52 1.05 -3.14 9.33
CA GLU A 52 0.01 -2.87 10.31
C GLU A 52 0.40 -1.71 11.24
N GLU A 53 1.63 -1.72 11.77
CA GLU A 53 2.19 -0.60 12.53
C GLU A 53 2.20 0.69 11.71
N TYR A 54 2.50 0.60 10.41
CA TYR A 54 2.48 1.75 9.51
C TYR A 54 1.10 2.33 9.33
N ILE A 55 0.08 1.51 9.13
CA ILE A 55 -1.32 1.95 9.04
C ILE A 55 -1.74 2.65 10.34
N GLN A 56 -1.29 2.18 11.50
CA GLN A 56 -1.58 2.84 12.78
C GLN A 56 -1.01 4.26 12.88
N THR A 57 0.06 4.58 12.13
CA THR A 57 0.60 5.94 12.07
C THR A 57 -0.25 6.92 11.25
N TRP A 58 -1.26 6.43 10.51
CA TRP A 58 -2.08 7.27 9.63
C TRP A 58 -3.12 8.11 10.38
N GLU A 59 -3.33 7.86 11.67
CA GLU A 59 -4.24 8.64 12.53
C GLU A 59 -5.68 8.69 11.97
N LEU A 60 -6.15 7.57 11.41
CA LEU A 60 -7.50 7.43 10.89
C LEU A 60 -8.55 7.59 12.00
N LEU A 61 -9.75 8.07 11.63
CA LEU A 61 -10.88 8.13 12.55
C LEU A 61 -11.26 6.73 13.06
N PRO A 62 -11.70 6.59 14.33
CA PRO A 62 -12.06 5.29 14.92
C PRO A 62 -13.20 4.52 14.23
N CYS A 63 -13.94 5.16 13.32
CA CYS A 63 -15.00 4.51 12.55
C CYS A 63 -14.47 3.64 11.40
N TRP A 64 -13.19 3.79 11.05
CA TRP A 64 -12.52 2.95 10.07
C TRP A 64 -12.15 1.60 10.68
N LEU A 65 -12.59 0.55 10.01
CA LEU A 65 -12.17 -0.83 10.26
C LEU A 65 -11.32 -1.28 9.09
N HIS A 66 -10.25 -2.01 9.35
CA HIS A 66 -9.43 -2.58 8.28
C HIS A 66 -8.98 -4.01 8.58
N SER A 67 -8.67 -4.73 7.50
CA SER A 67 -8.00 -6.03 7.53
C SER A 67 -6.82 -6.00 6.58
N LEU A 68 -5.69 -6.57 6.98
CA LEU A 68 -4.50 -6.72 6.15
C LEU A 68 -4.32 -8.20 5.77
N ASP A 69 -4.26 -8.47 4.48
CA ASP A 69 -4.10 -9.81 3.91
C ASP A 69 -2.82 -9.88 3.06
N PHE A 70 -2.07 -10.97 3.16
CA PHE A 70 -1.01 -11.29 2.20
C PHE A 70 -1.65 -11.92 0.97
N LEU A 71 -1.29 -11.41 -0.21
CA LEU A 71 -1.84 -11.89 -1.47
C LEU A 71 -0.95 -12.98 -2.08
N CYS A 72 0.31 -12.64 -2.39
CA CYS A 72 1.27 -13.54 -3.01
C CYS A 72 2.68 -12.95 -3.02
N SER A 73 3.64 -13.79 -3.42
CA SER A 73 5.00 -13.37 -3.79
C SER A 73 5.15 -13.48 -5.31
N THR A 74 5.81 -12.52 -5.93
CA THR A 74 6.21 -12.60 -7.34
C THR A 74 7.70 -12.45 -7.47
N GLU A 75 8.35 -13.42 -8.09
CA GLU A 75 9.78 -13.39 -8.39
C GLU A 75 10.02 -12.78 -9.78
N LYS A 76 11.09 -12.00 -9.88
CA LYS A 76 11.69 -11.47 -11.11
C LYS A 76 13.19 -11.77 -11.06
N GLU A 77 13.84 -11.64 -12.21
CA GLU A 77 15.22 -12.09 -12.47
C GLU A 77 16.24 -11.75 -11.37
N HIS A 78 16.12 -10.60 -10.68
CA HIS A 78 17.01 -10.22 -9.58
C HIS A 78 16.27 -9.66 -8.34
N SER A 79 14.99 -9.97 -8.19
CA SER A 79 14.19 -9.39 -7.10
C SER A 79 12.92 -10.14 -6.81
N THR A 80 12.52 -10.12 -5.55
CA THR A 80 11.25 -10.66 -5.06
C THR A 80 10.35 -9.53 -4.59
N PHE A 81 9.05 -9.65 -4.88
CA PHE A 81 8.02 -8.71 -4.46
C PHE A 81 6.97 -9.46 -3.64
N HIS A 82 6.69 -8.98 -2.43
CA HIS A 82 5.64 -9.52 -1.58
C HIS A 82 4.45 -8.56 -1.56
N HIS A 83 3.28 -9.06 -1.94
CA HIS A 83 2.08 -8.26 -2.17
C HIS A 83 1.11 -8.41 -1.01
N TYR A 84 0.58 -7.29 -0.54
CA TYR A 84 -0.41 -7.24 0.52
C TYR A 84 -1.57 -6.32 0.14
N GLU A 85 -2.74 -6.58 0.70
CA GLU A 85 -3.92 -5.74 0.55
C GLU A 85 -4.46 -5.39 1.93
N ALA A 86 -4.51 -4.09 2.23
CA ALA A 86 -5.26 -3.55 3.35
C ALA A 86 -6.64 -3.12 2.85
N ARG A 87 -7.69 -3.80 3.30
CA ARG A 87 -9.08 -3.45 2.97
C ARG A 87 -9.66 -2.63 4.10
N PHE A 88 -10.10 -1.41 3.78
CA PHE A 88 -10.72 -0.47 4.70
C PHE A 88 -12.22 -0.40 4.47
N SER A 89 -12.97 -0.21 5.54
CA SER A 89 -14.41 0.02 5.52
C SER A 89 -14.81 0.97 6.64
N THR A 90 -15.88 1.74 6.41
CA THR A 90 -16.53 2.49 7.48
C THR A 90 -17.88 1.88 7.80
N THR A 91 -18.19 1.83 9.09
CA THR A 91 -19.53 1.50 9.57
C THR A 91 -20.19 2.76 10.11
N THR A 92 -21.49 2.89 9.88
CA THR A 92 -22.30 3.91 10.55
C THR A 92 -23.43 3.22 11.28
N TRP A 93 -23.88 3.80 12.40
CA TRP A 93 -25.02 3.30 13.18
C TRP A 93 -26.28 3.07 12.34
N ARG A 94 -26.44 3.78 11.22
CA ARG A 94 -27.62 3.70 10.37
C ARG A 94 -27.53 2.64 9.27
N LYS A 95 -26.32 2.24 8.86
CA LYS A 95 -26.12 1.29 7.77
C LYS A 95 -24.82 0.50 7.94
N PRO A 96 -24.86 -0.86 7.95
CA PRO A 96 -23.66 -1.67 7.97
C PRO A 96 -22.85 -1.45 6.69
N ILE A 97 -21.52 -1.33 6.82
CA ILE A 97 -20.48 -1.22 5.75
C ILE A 97 -20.95 -0.48 4.49
N GLN A 98 -20.67 0.82 4.40
CA GLN A 98 -21.12 1.66 3.26
C GLN A 98 -20.32 1.48 1.97
N GLY A 99 -19.16 0.85 2.06
CA GLY A 99 -18.28 0.57 0.95
C GLY A 99 -16.92 0.14 1.47
N THR A 100 -16.09 -0.34 0.56
CA THR A 100 -14.71 -0.70 0.88
C THR A 100 -13.75 0.05 -0.03
N ALA A 101 -12.57 0.34 0.48
CA ALA A 101 -11.43 0.86 -0.28
C ALA A 101 -10.21 0.00 0.05
N SER A 102 -9.47 -0.41 -0.97
CA SER A 102 -8.23 -1.15 -0.79
C SER A 102 -7.01 -0.24 -0.87
N VAL A 103 -5.99 -0.54 -0.07
CA VAL A 103 -4.63 -0.01 -0.25
C VAL A 103 -3.71 -1.21 -0.47
N TYR A 104 -3.04 -1.22 -1.61
CA TYR A 104 -2.13 -2.28 -2.00
C TYR A 104 -0.72 -1.92 -1.60
N PHE A 105 -0.06 -2.82 -0.89
CA PHE A 105 1.34 -2.68 -0.50
C PHE A 105 2.20 -3.69 -1.26
N VAL A 106 3.41 -3.27 -1.60
CA VAL A 106 4.45 -4.12 -2.15
C VAL A 106 5.71 -3.92 -1.34
N VAL A 107 6.20 -5.01 -0.75
CA VAL A 107 7.55 -5.08 -0.17
C VAL A 107 8.50 -5.61 -1.24
N TYR A 108 9.52 -4.82 -1.55
CA TYR A 108 10.52 -5.09 -2.57
C TYR A 108 11.83 -5.55 -1.94
N ILE A 109 12.30 -6.72 -2.38
CA ILE A 109 13.55 -7.34 -1.92
C ILE A 109 14.46 -7.61 -3.13
N PRO A 110 15.48 -6.76 -3.36
CA PRO A 110 16.48 -6.99 -4.38
C PRO A 110 17.51 -8.03 -3.94
N GLN A 111 17.89 -8.93 -4.83
CA GLN A 111 18.89 -9.98 -4.55
C GLN A 111 20.32 -9.43 -4.47
N VAL A 112 20.60 -8.32 -5.17
CA VAL A 112 21.96 -7.76 -5.31
C VAL A 112 22.33 -6.74 -4.22
N ARG A 113 21.40 -6.34 -3.36
CA ARG A 113 21.68 -5.34 -2.31
C ARG A 113 22.19 -6.00 -1.03
N PRO A 114 23.00 -5.28 -0.22
CA PRO A 114 23.42 -5.78 1.08
C PRO A 114 22.23 -6.15 1.97
N HIS A 115 22.22 -7.39 2.49
CA HIS A 115 21.09 -7.90 3.27
C HIS A 115 20.91 -7.22 4.65
N THR A 116 21.84 -6.35 5.04
CA THR A 116 21.77 -5.50 6.23
C THR A 116 20.91 -4.26 6.04
N LEU A 117 20.60 -3.88 4.79
CA LEU A 117 19.73 -2.75 4.50
C LEU A 117 18.25 -3.12 4.76
N PRO A 118 17.41 -2.13 5.12
CA PRO A 118 15.98 -2.34 5.29
C PRO A 118 15.31 -2.69 3.96
N VAL A 119 14.22 -3.45 4.02
CA VAL A 119 13.35 -3.69 2.87
C VAL A 119 12.72 -2.39 2.38
N GLU A 120 12.44 -2.31 1.08
CA GLU A 120 11.71 -1.18 0.50
C GLU A 120 10.22 -1.48 0.46
N VAL A 121 9.40 -0.54 0.90
CA VAL A 121 7.94 -0.67 0.91
C VAL A 121 7.33 0.42 0.05
N HIS A 122 6.36 0.05 -0.77
CA HIS A 122 5.59 0.96 -1.61
C HIS A 122 4.10 0.65 -1.47
N PHE A 123 3.26 1.66 -1.69
CA PHE A 123 1.82 1.46 -1.68
C PHE A 123 1.09 2.33 -2.70
N ALA A 124 -0.09 1.88 -3.10
CA ALA A 124 -1.06 2.65 -3.87
C ALA A 124 -2.46 2.41 -3.33
N VAL A 125 -3.29 3.44 -3.43
CA VAL A 125 -4.73 3.34 -3.14
C VAL A 125 -5.42 2.75 -4.36
N GLU A 126 -6.44 1.94 -4.14
CA GLU A 126 -7.28 1.36 -5.18
C GLU A 126 -7.68 2.37 -6.25
N SER A 127 -7.63 1.96 -7.52
CA SER A 127 -7.91 2.79 -8.69
C SER A 127 -7.01 4.02 -8.87
N ASN A 128 -5.96 4.18 -8.04
CA ASN A 128 -4.96 5.22 -8.16
C ASN A 128 -3.64 4.64 -8.68
N ARG A 129 -3.12 5.20 -9.77
CA ARG A 129 -1.84 4.78 -10.38
C ARG A 129 -0.62 5.38 -9.67
N LEU A 130 -0.82 6.31 -8.76
CA LEU A 130 0.26 6.98 -8.05
C LEU A 130 0.83 6.05 -6.97
N MET A 131 2.10 5.69 -7.15
CA MET A 131 2.86 4.96 -6.16
C MET A 131 3.43 5.91 -5.11
N HIS A 132 3.22 5.55 -3.85
CA HIS A 132 3.74 6.24 -2.69
C HIS A 132 4.82 5.43 -1.99
N THR A 133 5.68 6.14 -1.25
CA THR A 133 6.73 5.54 -0.41
C THR A 133 6.49 6.02 1.02
N PRO A 134 6.45 5.10 2.01
CA PRO A 134 6.43 5.46 3.42
C PRO A 134 7.54 6.45 3.75
N ARG A 135 7.30 7.38 4.68
CA ARG A 135 8.18 8.51 5.04
C ARG A 135 8.25 9.66 4.03
N ARG A 136 7.96 9.43 2.74
CA ARG A 136 7.89 10.51 1.73
C ARG A 136 6.48 11.06 1.58
N THR A 137 5.48 10.20 1.72
CA THR A 137 4.08 10.59 1.59
C THR A 137 3.32 10.30 2.88
N ARG A 138 2.66 11.31 3.43
CA ARG A 138 1.66 11.12 4.50
C ARG A 138 0.36 10.62 3.88
N PHE A 139 -0.13 9.49 4.36
CA PHE A 139 -1.45 8.99 3.97
C PHE A 139 -2.55 9.98 4.38
N ARG A 140 -3.58 10.13 3.55
CA ARG A 140 -4.73 10.98 3.84
C ARG A 140 -5.99 10.14 3.86
N GLU A 141 -6.75 10.21 4.95
CA GLU A 141 -8.03 9.50 5.08
C GLU A 141 -8.99 9.80 3.92
N GLY A 142 -8.98 11.05 3.41
CA GLY A 142 -9.79 11.44 2.25
C GLY A 142 -9.61 10.56 1.02
N TRP A 143 -8.44 9.93 0.83
CA TRP A 143 -8.22 9.01 -0.29
C TRP A 143 -9.10 7.75 -0.20
N LEU A 144 -9.42 7.27 1.01
CA LEU A 144 -10.33 6.14 1.18
C LEU A 144 -11.77 6.55 0.92
N VAL A 145 -12.16 7.75 1.35
CA VAL A 145 -13.48 8.34 1.10
C VAL A 145 -13.71 8.50 -0.40
N ASP A 146 -12.73 9.09 -1.11
CA ASP A 146 -12.79 9.32 -2.55
C ASP A 146 -13.02 8.02 -3.34
N VAL A 147 -12.37 6.91 -2.93
CA VAL A 147 -12.58 5.58 -3.55
C VAL A 147 -14.01 5.09 -3.33
N ILE A 148 -14.52 5.15 -2.10
CA ILE A 148 -15.86 4.68 -1.76
C ILE A 148 -16.93 5.51 -2.49
N ASP A 149 -16.78 6.82 -2.49
CA ASP A 149 -17.71 7.74 -3.16
C ASP A 149 -17.70 7.53 -4.67
N SER A 150 -16.52 7.38 -5.28
CA SER A 150 -16.39 7.09 -6.72
C SER A 150 -17.08 5.79 -7.12
N LYS A 151 -16.93 4.72 -6.33
CA LYS A 151 -17.65 3.45 -6.55
C LYS A 151 -19.15 3.61 -6.40
N THR A 152 -19.59 4.41 -5.42
CA THR A 152 -21.02 4.67 -5.18
C THR A 152 -21.64 5.42 -6.34
N LEU A 153 -20.97 6.44 -6.86
CA LEU A 153 -21.40 7.19 -8.04
C LEU A 153 -21.51 6.29 -9.28
N LEU A 154 -20.49 5.48 -9.56
CA LEU A 154 -20.51 4.53 -10.68
C LEU A 154 -21.63 3.51 -10.53
N ARG A 155 -21.83 2.96 -9.33
CA ARG A 155 -22.91 2.02 -9.06
C ARG A 155 -24.28 2.67 -9.33
N ASN A 156 -24.48 3.92 -8.91
CA ASN A 156 -25.74 4.62 -9.16
C ASN A 156 -25.96 4.91 -10.66
N ALA A 157 -24.89 5.25 -11.39
CA ALA A 157 -24.95 5.51 -12.82
C ALA A 157 -25.30 4.27 -13.67
N VAL A 158 -24.93 3.07 -13.22
CA VAL A 158 -25.23 1.80 -13.90
C VAL A 158 -26.60 1.23 -13.53
N ASN A 159 -27.19 1.66 -12.40
CA ASN A 159 -28.54 1.27 -11.97
C ASN A 159 -29.64 2.25 -12.43
N LEU A 160 -29.30 3.19 -13.32
CA LEU A 160 -30.22 4.00 -14.13
C LEU A 160 -30.43 3.31 -15.48
#